data_AF-A0A3N5M475-F1
#
_entry.id   AF-A0A3N5M475-F1
#
_cell.length_a   1.000
_cell.length_b   1.000
_cell.length_c   1.000
_cell.angle_alpha   90.00
_cell.angle_beta   90.00
_cell.angle_gamma   90.00
#
_symmetry.space_group_name_H-M   'P 1'
#
loop_
_entity.id
_entity.type
_entity.pdbx_description
1 polymer ?
#
loop_
_entity_poly.entity_id
_entity_poly.type
_entity_poly.pdbx_seq_one_letter_code
_entity_poly.pdbx_strand_id
1 'polypeptide(L)'
;MTEPEGATAGGSRPALFARLIKVEHSVYALPFAYAGAFMATGGLPSWSDLVWITVAMVGARSAAMALNRLIDAELDSRNPRTATRELPSGLLRRGEVWVFTAAALGLLVLAAFNLSEPCRYLWPIPVAAFIAYPYTKRFTWACHYALGLTLGLAPAAAWVAVTGTVDWPA
;
A
#
# COMPACT_ATOMS: atom_id res chain seq x y z
N MET A 1 21.52 17.27 -36.02
CA MET A 1 20.09 17.41 -35.68
C MET A 1 19.49 16.01 -35.77
N THR A 2 19.77 15.16 -34.78
CA THR A 2 19.29 13.78 -34.74
C THR A 2 17.97 13.78 -33.99
N GLU A 3 16.91 13.38 -34.67
CA GLU A 3 15.59 13.16 -34.07
C GLU A 3 15.69 12.17 -32.90
N PRO A 4 14.89 12.32 -31.83
CA PRO A 4 14.90 11.34 -30.77
C PRO A 4 14.19 10.07 -31.25
N GLU A 5 14.95 8.99 -31.35
CA GLU A 5 14.48 7.63 -31.56
C GLU A 5 13.32 7.27 -30.62
N GLY A 6 12.18 6.92 -31.24
CA GLY A 6 11.27 5.87 -30.80
C GLY A 6 11.01 5.72 -29.31
N ALA A 7 10.09 6.52 -28.76
CA ALA A 7 9.38 6.22 -27.51
C ALA A 7 8.44 5.00 -27.69
N THR A 8 9.02 3.81 -27.85
CA THR A 8 8.30 2.52 -27.92
C THR A 8 8.66 1.67 -26.71
N ALA A 9 8.05 1.98 -25.57
CA ALA A 9 8.03 1.05 -24.43
C ALA A 9 6.69 1.13 -23.67
N GLY A 10 5.58 1.24 -24.42
CA GLY A 10 4.24 1.16 -23.86
C GLY A 10 3.86 -0.30 -23.60
N GLY A 11 4.27 -0.85 -22.44
CA GLY A 11 3.71 -2.12 -21.96
C GLY A 11 2.17 -2.03 -21.83
N SER A 12 1.47 -3.17 -21.85
CA SER A 12 0.01 -3.19 -21.69
C SER A 12 -0.43 -2.46 -20.42
N ARG A 13 -1.62 -1.83 -20.42
CA ARG A 13 -2.15 -1.11 -19.24
C ARG A 13 -2.05 -1.92 -17.94
N PRO A 14 -2.40 -3.22 -17.91
CA PRO A 14 -2.21 -4.05 -16.72
C PRO A 14 -0.74 -4.17 -16.28
N ALA A 15 0.20 -4.29 -17.21
CA ALA A 15 1.62 -4.33 -16.90
C ALA A 15 2.12 -3.01 -16.30
N LEU A 16 1.63 -1.86 -16.78
CA LEU A 16 1.93 -0.55 -16.19
C LEU A 16 1.44 -0.46 -14.74
N PHE A 17 0.22 -0.93 -14.46
CA PHE A 17 -0.32 -0.98 -13.11
C PHE A 17 0.45 -1.94 -12.20
N ALA A 18 0.81 -3.13 -12.69
CA ALA A 18 1.60 -4.11 -11.94
C ALA A 18 2.97 -3.55 -11.51
N ARG A 19 3.64 -2.80 -12.39
CA ARG A 19 4.88 -2.10 -12.04
C ARG A 19 4.64 -0.93 -11.09
N LEU A 20 3.53 -0.21 -11.25
CA LEU A 20 3.14 0.89 -10.37
C LEU A 20 3.04 0.39 -8.91
N ILE A 21 2.35 -0.72 -8.68
CA ILE A 21 2.17 -1.32 -7.34
C ILE A 21 3.35 -2.16 -6.86
N LYS A 22 4.32 -2.48 -7.75
CA LYS A 22 5.43 -3.40 -7.47
C LYS A 22 4.91 -4.70 -6.83
N VAL A 23 4.14 -5.48 -7.59
CA VAL A 23 3.48 -6.72 -7.11
C VAL A 23 4.43 -7.61 -6.29
N GLU A 24 5.68 -7.76 -6.74
CA GLU A 24 6.74 -8.48 -6.04
C GLU A 24 6.90 -8.05 -4.57
N HIS A 25 6.87 -6.76 -4.30
CA HIS A 25 7.02 -6.21 -2.95
C HIS A 25 5.76 -6.35 -2.11
N SER A 26 4.61 -6.61 -2.72
CA SER A 26 3.37 -6.92 -2.02
C SER A 26 3.38 -8.34 -1.49
N VAL A 27 3.95 -9.28 -2.27
CA VAL A 27 4.16 -10.67 -1.84
C VAL A 27 5.10 -10.72 -0.63
N TYR A 28 6.17 -9.93 -0.61
CA TYR A 28 7.10 -9.87 0.52
C TYR A 28 6.51 -9.23 1.79
N ALA A 29 5.37 -8.53 1.70
CA ALA A 29 4.74 -7.91 2.86
C ALA A 29 3.82 -8.90 3.62
N LEU A 30 3.30 -9.92 2.95
CA LEU A 30 2.36 -10.90 3.53
C LEU A 30 2.93 -11.66 4.74
N PRO A 31 4.20 -12.12 4.75
CA PRO A 31 4.77 -12.80 5.91
C PRO A 31 4.70 -11.98 7.20
N PHE A 32 4.81 -10.66 7.13
CA PHE A 32 4.71 -9.79 8.31
C PHE A 32 3.29 -9.73 8.87
N ALA A 33 2.29 -9.60 8.00
CA ALA A 33 0.89 -9.63 8.43
C ALA A 33 0.53 -10.99 9.04
N TYR A 34 0.94 -12.08 8.39
CA TYR A 34 0.71 -13.41 8.94
C TYR A 34 1.43 -13.62 10.27
N ALA A 35 2.68 -13.18 10.42
CA ALA A 35 3.37 -13.25 11.72
C ALA A 35 2.53 -12.62 12.84
N GLY A 36 1.92 -11.45 12.60
CA GLY A 36 0.98 -10.83 13.54
C GLY A 36 -0.23 -11.71 13.87
N ALA A 37 -0.86 -12.29 12.84
CA ALA A 37 -2.02 -13.20 13.00
C ALA A 37 -1.69 -14.48 13.78
N PHE A 38 -0.55 -15.12 13.49
CA PHE A 38 -0.12 -16.35 14.17
C PHE A 38 0.28 -16.07 15.62
N MET A 39 0.99 -14.96 15.88
CA MET A 39 1.35 -14.59 17.26
C MET A 39 0.12 -14.25 18.11
N ALA A 40 -0.94 -13.70 17.51
CA ALA A 40 -2.17 -13.33 18.19
C ALA A 40 -2.94 -14.52 18.79
N THR A 41 -2.90 -15.68 18.13
CA THR A 41 -3.68 -16.87 18.56
C THR A 41 -2.88 -17.89 19.34
N GLY A 42 -1.54 -17.86 19.25
CA GLY A 42 -0.71 -18.96 19.71
C GLY A 42 -0.95 -20.27 18.96
N GLY A 43 -1.67 -20.23 17.83
CA GLY A 43 -2.15 -21.37 17.06
C GLY A 43 -2.37 -21.02 15.59
N LEU A 44 -3.24 -21.77 14.90
CA LEU A 44 -3.60 -21.49 13.51
C LEU A 44 -4.77 -20.49 13.46
N PRO A 45 -4.61 -19.30 12.84
CA PRO A 45 -5.73 -18.42 12.55
C PRO A 45 -6.77 -19.09 11.66
N SER A 46 -8.02 -18.63 11.71
CA SER A 46 -9.06 -19.14 10.83
C SER A 46 -8.67 -18.92 9.36
N TRP A 47 -9.00 -19.88 8.49
CA TRP A 47 -8.82 -19.73 7.04
C TRP A 47 -9.53 -18.49 6.50
N SER A 48 -10.69 -18.13 7.07
CA SER A 48 -11.39 -16.88 6.76
C SER A 48 -10.52 -15.66 7.02
N ASP A 49 -9.91 -15.58 8.21
CA ASP A 49 -9.10 -14.42 8.61
C ASP A 49 -7.87 -14.30 7.72
N LEU A 50 -7.19 -15.42 7.41
CA LEU A 50 -6.04 -15.42 6.52
C LEU A 50 -6.39 -14.88 5.12
N VAL A 51 -7.53 -15.30 4.57
CA VAL A 51 -8.01 -14.81 3.27
C VAL A 51 -8.29 -13.31 3.33
N TRP A 52 -9.04 -12.84 4.31
CA TRP A 52 -9.39 -11.42 4.41
C TRP A 52 -8.20 -10.53 4.77
N ILE A 53 -7.25 -11.01 5.59
CA ILE A 53 -5.97 -10.35 5.82
C ILE A 53 -5.19 -10.21 4.51
N THR A 54 -5.17 -11.25 3.67
CA THR A 54 -4.53 -11.18 2.35
C THR A 54 -5.16 -10.11 1.47
N VAL A 55 -6.50 -10.09 1.39
CA VAL A 55 -7.25 -9.10 0.61
C VAL A 55 -6.97 -7.69 1.12
N ALA A 56 -6.99 -7.50 2.45
CA ALA A 56 -6.66 -6.23 3.09
C ALA A 56 -5.23 -5.79 2.74
N MET A 57 -4.25 -6.70 2.80
CA MET A 57 -2.86 -6.42 2.48
C MET A 57 -2.66 -6.02 1.02
N VAL A 58 -3.30 -6.71 0.08
CA VAL A 58 -3.25 -6.37 -1.34
C VAL A 58 -3.86 -4.99 -1.59
N GLY A 59 -5.03 -4.71 -1.01
CA GLY A 59 -5.70 -3.41 -1.12
C GLY A 59 -4.87 -2.27 -0.52
N ALA A 60 -4.45 -2.43 0.75
CA ALA A 60 -3.63 -1.47 1.48
C ALA A 60 -2.32 -1.17 0.76
N ARG A 61 -1.59 -2.19 0.32
CA ARG A 61 -0.28 -2.01 -0.34
C ARG A 61 -0.43 -1.33 -1.69
N SER A 62 -1.44 -1.72 -2.47
CA SER A 62 -1.75 -1.11 -3.77
C SER A 62 -2.11 0.37 -3.61
N ALA A 63 -2.97 0.70 -2.64
CA ALA A 63 -3.35 2.07 -2.33
C ALA A 63 -2.14 2.90 -1.84
N ALA A 64 -1.34 2.36 -0.93
CA ALA A 64 -0.15 3.04 -0.41
C ALA A 64 0.87 3.38 -1.50
N MET A 65 1.15 2.46 -2.42
CA MET A 65 2.07 2.70 -3.54
C MET A 65 1.50 3.71 -4.55
N ALA A 66 0.21 3.62 -4.86
CA ALA A 66 -0.46 4.54 -5.76
C ALA A 66 -0.51 5.97 -5.18
N LEU A 67 -0.91 6.13 -3.92
CA LEU A 67 -0.91 7.40 -3.19
C LEU A 67 0.49 7.99 -3.11
N ASN A 68 1.50 7.19 -2.75
CA ASN A 68 2.88 7.65 -2.69
C ASN A 68 3.35 8.22 -4.03
N ARG A 69 3.04 7.55 -5.15
CA ARG A 69 3.40 8.03 -6.50
C ARG A 69 2.58 9.24 -6.94
N LEU A 70 1.30 9.30 -6.58
CA LEU A 70 0.43 10.46 -6.85
C LEU A 70 0.92 11.71 -6.14
N ILE A 71 1.22 11.60 -4.83
CA ILE A 71 1.65 12.73 -3.99
C ILE A 71 3.06 13.20 -4.38
N ASP A 72 3.95 12.27 -4.74
CA ASP A 72 5.33 12.58 -5.11
C ASP A 72 5.52 12.86 -6.60
N ALA A 73 4.47 12.84 -7.44
CA ALA A 73 4.59 12.91 -8.90
C ALA A 73 5.43 14.09 -9.42
N GLU A 74 5.27 15.27 -8.82
CA GLU A 74 6.01 16.48 -9.16
C GLU A 74 7.46 16.47 -8.64
N LEU A 75 7.71 15.82 -7.51
CA LEU A 75 9.06 15.63 -7.00
C LEU A 75 9.80 14.58 -7.81
N ASP A 76 9.09 13.51 -8.20
CA ASP A 76 9.60 12.41 -9.00
C ASP A 76 9.98 12.87 -10.42
N SER A 77 9.26 13.83 -11.02
CA SER A 77 9.55 14.38 -12.35
C SER A 77 10.86 15.17 -12.41
N ARG A 78 11.23 15.82 -11.30
CA ARG A 78 12.46 16.63 -11.19
C ARG A 78 13.70 15.81 -10.87
N ASN A 79 13.53 14.55 -10.43
CA ASN A 79 14.63 13.68 -10.06
C ASN A 79 14.98 12.74 -11.24
N PRO A 80 16.20 12.82 -11.80
CA PRO A 80 16.61 12.01 -12.95
C PRO A 80 16.39 10.50 -12.78
N ARG A 81 16.50 10.00 -11.54
CA ARG A 81 16.30 8.58 -11.22
C ARG A 81 14.84 8.13 -11.31
N THR A 82 13.89 9.05 -11.13
CA THR A 82 12.45 8.73 -11.02
C THR A 82 11.60 9.39 -12.09
N ALA A 83 12.17 10.26 -12.91
CA ALA A 83 11.49 10.94 -14.02
C ALA A 83 10.91 9.97 -15.06
N THR A 84 11.48 8.77 -15.18
CA THR A 84 11.03 7.71 -16.09
C THR A 84 9.89 6.84 -15.53
N ARG A 85 9.45 7.07 -14.29
CA ARG A 85 8.32 6.34 -13.71
C ARG A 85 7.02 6.58 -14.46
N GLU A 86 6.06 5.69 -14.29
CA GLU A 86 4.81 5.64 -15.07
C GLU A 86 4.01 6.94 -15.02
N LEU A 87 3.98 7.62 -13.86
CA LEU A 87 3.19 8.84 -13.68
C LEU A 87 3.94 10.11 -14.16
N PRO A 88 5.22 10.36 -13.79
CA PRO A 88 5.98 11.49 -14.32
C PRO A 88 6.25 11.44 -15.83
N SER A 89 6.44 10.24 -16.41
CA SER A 89 6.65 10.05 -17.85
C SER A 89 5.36 10.11 -18.68
N GLY A 90 4.20 10.24 -18.04
CA GLY A 90 2.91 10.32 -18.73
C GLY A 90 2.36 8.99 -19.27
N LEU A 91 3.01 7.86 -18.96
CA LEU A 91 2.52 6.52 -19.34
C LEU A 91 1.19 6.16 -18.67
N LEU A 92 0.93 6.69 -17.47
CA LEU A 92 -0.36 6.63 -16.78
C LEU A 92 -0.86 8.04 -16.47
N ARG A 93 -2.15 8.28 -16.69
CA ARG A 93 -2.79 9.55 -16.32
C ARG A 93 -3.08 9.56 -14.82
N ARG A 94 -3.00 10.74 -14.19
CA ARG A 94 -3.36 10.92 -12.76
C ARG A 94 -4.76 10.40 -12.43
N GLY A 95 -5.73 10.62 -13.32
CA GLY A 95 -7.09 10.10 -13.15
C GLY A 95 -7.16 8.57 -13.10
N GLU A 96 -6.36 7.87 -13.91
CA GLU A 96 -6.31 6.40 -13.92
C GLU A 96 -5.72 5.86 -12.61
N VAL A 97 -4.68 6.52 -12.08
CA VAL A 97 -4.09 6.13 -10.79
C VAL A 97 -5.03 6.46 -9.63
N TRP A 98 -5.81 7.54 -9.70
CA TRP A 98 -6.86 7.83 -8.72
C TRP A 98 -7.97 6.78 -8.70
N VAL A 99 -8.48 6.39 -9.87
CA VAL A 99 -9.49 5.31 -9.98
C VAL A 99 -8.94 4.00 -9.42
N PHE A 100 -7.70 3.66 -9.76
CA PHE A 100 -7.03 2.48 -9.22
C PHE A 100 -6.87 2.56 -7.69
N THR A 101 -6.50 3.73 -7.17
CA THR A 101 -6.37 3.97 -5.73
C THR A 101 -7.71 3.79 -5.02
N ALA A 102 -8.78 4.34 -5.58
CA ALA A 102 -10.14 4.20 -5.05
C ALA A 102 -10.58 2.73 -5.03
N ALA A 103 -10.30 1.96 -6.10
CA ALA A 103 -10.58 0.52 -6.13
C ALA A 103 -9.78 -0.26 -5.08
N ALA A 104 -8.49 0.06 -4.92
CA ALA A 104 -7.63 -0.57 -3.91
C ALA A 104 -8.08 -0.25 -2.48
N LEU A 105 -8.49 0.99 -2.22
CA LEU A 105 -9.11 1.38 -0.95
C LEU A 105 -10.44 0.67 -0.74
N GLY A 106 -11.26 0.51 -1.78
CA GLY A 106 -12.49 -0.27 -1.74
C GLY A 106 -12.23 -1.72 -1.32
N LEU A 107 -11.17 -2.36 -1.82
CA LEU A 107 -10.75 -3.70 -1.39
C LEU A 107 -10.32 -3.74 0.08
N LEU A 108 -9.57 -2.74 0.54
CA LEU A 108 -9.18 -2.63 1.95
C LEU A 108 -10.41 -2.49 2.85
N VAL A 109 -11.35 -1.62 2.50
CA VAL A 109 -12.59 -1.41 3.25
C VAL A 109 -13.43 -2.68 3.24
N LEU A 110 -13.63 -3.31 2.08
CA LEU A 110 -14.34 -4.58 1.97
C LEU A 110 -13.75 -5.65 2.92
N ALA A 111 -12.43 -5.80 2.92
CA ALA A 111 -11.76 -6.73 3.83
C ALA A 111 -11.95 -6.35 5.30
N ALA A 112 -11.83 -5.07 5.65
CA ALA A 112 -12.04 -4.59 7.01
C ALA A 112 -13.44 -4.90 7.55
N PHE A 113 -14.47 -4.88 6.69
CA PHE A 113 -15.85 -5.23 7.07
C PHE A 113 -16.08 -6.73 7.25
N ASN A 114 -15.24 -7.57 6.64
CA ASN A 114 -15.30 -9.03 6.77
C ASN A 114 -14.31 -9.59 7.80
N LEU A 115 -13.50 -8.74 8.42
CA LEU A 115 -12.66 -9.05 9.57
C LEU A 115 -13.40 -8.74 10.88
N SER A 116 -12.68 -8.84 12.01
CA SER A 116 -13.20 -8.52 13.34
C SER A 116 -13.80 -7.11 13.44
N GLU A 117 -14.70 -6.92 14.40
CA GLU A 117 -15.43 -5.67 14.58
C GLU A 117 -14.52 -4.41 14.68
N PRO A 118 -13.39 -4.42 15.42
CA PRO A 118 -12.51 -3.25 15.47
C PRO A 118 -11.95 -2.85 14.11
N CYS A 119 -11.68 -3.79 13.21
CA CYS A 119 -11.15 -3.48 11.87
C CYS A 119 -12.08 -2.57 11.07
N ARG A 120 -13.40 -2.67 11.29
CA ARG A 120 -14.44 -1.83 10.64
C ARG A 120 -14.29 -0.35 10.95
N TYR A 121 -13.71 -0.02 12.10
CA TYR A 121 -13.51 1.36 12.55
C TYR A 121 -12.06 1.83 12.38
N LEU A 122 -11.09 0.91 12.40
CA LEU A 122 -9.66 1.24 12.35
C LEU A 122 -9.09 1.38 10.93
N TRP A 123 -9.78 0.91 9.88
CA TRP A 123 -9.30 1.02 8.50
C TRP A 123 -8.88 2.44 8.05
N PRO A 124 -9.42 3.57 8.57
CA PRO A 124 -8.94 4.90 8.20
C PRO A 124 -7.51 5.18 8.67
N ILE A 125 -7.02 4.50 9.72
CA ILE A 125 -5.69 4.73 10.29
C ILE A 125 -4.57 4.38 9.29
N PRO A 126 -4.54 3.17 8.68
CA PRO A 126 -3.61 2.89 7.59
C PRO A 126 -3.68 3.90 6.44
N VAL A 127 -4.89 4.32 6.04
CA VAL A 127 -5.07 5.28 4.95
C VAL A 127 -4.45 6.64 5.30
N ALA A 128 -4.65 7.12 6.52
CA ALA A 128 -4.03 8.33 7.01
C ALA A 128 -2.49 8.22 6.98
N ALA A 129 -1.93 7.07 7.39
CA ALA A 129 -0.49 6.81 7.31
C ALA A 129 0.02 6.82 5.86
N PHE A 130 -0.72 6.24 4.91
CA PHE A 130 -0.36 6.23 3.49
C PHE A 130 -0.30 7.62 2.88
N ILE A 131 -1.16 8.53 3.34
CA ILE A 131 -1.18 9.92 2.92
C ILE A 131 -0.07 10.71 3.63
N ALA A 132 0.10 10.53 4.94
CA ALA A 132 1.06 11.29 5.74
C ALA A 132 2.51 10.98 5.37
N TYR A 133 2.86 9.70 5.19
CA TYR A 133 4.24 9.27 4.94
C TYR A 133 4.92 10.00 3.77
N PRO A 134 4.32 10.10 2.55
CA PRO A 134 4.94 10.81 1.44
C PRO A 134 5.27 12.27 1.76
N TYR A 135 4.42 12.97 2.53
CA TYR A 135 4.68 14.34 2.95
C TYR A 135 5.83 14.45 3.95
N THR A 136 6.07 13.44 4.79
CA THR A 136 7.20 13.46 5.75
C THR A 136 8.56 13.64 5.07
N LYS A 137 8.70 13.18 3.83
CA LYS A 137 9.93 13.32 3.03
C LYS A 137 10.30 14.78 2.74
N ARG A 138 9.34 15.70 2.82
CA ARG A 138 9.52 17.12 2.45
C ARG A 138 10.11 17.96 3.57
N PHE A 139 9.90 17.57 4.83
CA PHE A 139 10.24 18.40 5.98
C PHE A 139 11.16 17.70 6.99
N THR A 140 11.36 16.38 6.91
CA THR A 140 12.22 15.68 7.84
C THR A 140 13.01 14.52 7.21
N TRP A 141 14.28 14.44 7.59
CA TRP A 141 15.16 13.27 7.42
C TRP A 141 14.69 12.02 8.17
N ALA A 142 13.84 12.19 9.20
CA ALA A 142 13.27 11.10 10.00
C ALA A 142 12.11 10.35 9.29
N CYS A 143 11.88 10.60 8.00
CA CYS A 143 10.81 9.96 7.21
C CYS A 143 10.89 8.42 7.19
N HIS A 144 12.06 7.85 7.44
CA HIS A 144 12.24 6.40 7.60
C HIS A 144 11.53 5.84 8.83
N TYR A 145 11.40 6.61 9.91
CA TYR A 145 10.60 6.20 11.07
C TYR A 145 9.11 6.19 10.73
N ALA A 146 8.63 7.18 9.96
CA ALA A 146 7.25 7.18 9.47
C ALA A 146 6.97 6.01 8.52
N LEU A 147 7.94 5.64 7.67
CA LEU A 147 7.87 4.44 6.83
C LEU A 147 7.80 3.18 7.68
N GLY A 148 8.66 3.06 8.69
CA GLY A 148 8.68 1.94 9.62
C GLY A 148 7.37 1.78 10.38
N LEU A 149 6.81 2.90 10.88
CA LEU A 149 5.49 2.91 11.53
C LEU A 149 4.40 2.43 10.57
N THR A 150 4.40 2.92 9.33
CA THR A 150 3.41 2.50 8.31
C THR A 150 3.52 1.01 7.99
N LEU A 151 4.73 0.46 7.95
CA LEU A 151 4.95 -0.98 7.77
C LEU A 151 4.50 -1.79 9.00
N GLY A 152 4.76 -1.28 10.21
CA GLY A 152 4.35 -1.89 11.48
C GLY A 152 2.83 -1.99 11.67
N LEU A 153 2.06 -1.17 10.96
CA LEU A 153 0.59 -1.28 10.96
C LEU A 153 0.10 -2.62 10.39
N ALA A 154 0.84 -3.26 9.48
CA ALA A 154 0.42 -4.54 8.89
C ALA A 154 0.31 -5.69 9.92
N PRO A 155 1.38 -6.05 10.67
CA PRO A 155 1.28 -7.06 11.73
C PRO A 155 0.32 -6.64 12.85
N ALA A 156 0.28 -5.36 13.22
CA ALA A 156 -0.64 -4.88 14.27
C ALA A 156 -2.11 -5.00 13.85
N ALA A 157 -2.44 -4.64 12.60
CA ALA A 157 -3.79 -4.81 12.08
C ALA A 157 -4.18 -6.28 11.95
N ALA A 158 -3.24 -7.14 11.55
CA ALA A 158 -3.48 -8.59 11.48
C ALA A 158 -3.68 -9.21 12.87
N TRP A 159 -3.00 -8.70 13.90
CA TRP A 159 -3.28 -9.09 15.29
C TRP A 159 -4.71 -8.75 15.68
N VAL A 160 -5.12 -7.49 15.52
CA VAL A 160 -6.49 -7.02 15.83
C VAL A 160 -7.54 -7.75 15.01
N ALA A 161 -7.23 -8.07 13.75
CA ALA A 161 -8.12 -8.82 12.86
C ALA A 161 -8.46 -10.21 13.42
N VAL A 162 -7.53 -10.83 14.14
CA VAL A 162 -7.70 -12.19 14.68
C VAL A 162 -8.13 -12.19 16.14
N THR A 163 -7.61 -11.28 16.99
CA THR A 163 -8.04 -11.20 18.40
C THR A 163 -9.42 -10.57 18.55
N GLY A 164 -9.79 -9.68 17.62
CA GLY A 164 -11.00 -8.86 17.75
C GLY A 164 -10.94 -7.85 18.89
N THR A 165 -9.78 -7.60 19.47
CA THR A 165 -9.59 -6.63 20.55
C THR A 165 -8.45 -5.67 20.26
N VAL A 166 -8.54 -4.48 20.86
CA VAL A 166 -7.49 -3.45 20.86
C VAL A 166 -7.07 -3.28 22.32
N ASP A 167 -6.49 -4.33 22.89
CA ASP A 167 -6.02 -4.31 24.27
C ASP A 167 -4.53 -4.00 24.29
N TRP A 168 -4.11 -3.17 25.24
CA TRP A 168 -2.71 -3.07 25.60
C TRP A 168 -2.38 -4.27 26.50
N PRO A 169 -1.38 -5.12 26.17
CA PRO A 169 -0.96 -6.16 27.11
C PRO A 169 -0.43 -5.46 28.37
N ALA A 170 -1.13 -5.68 29.48
CA ALA A 170 -0.75 -5.20 30.80
C ALA A 170 0.54 -5.85 31.30
#